data_AF-A0A832E2S7-F1
#
_entry.id   AF-A0A832E2S7-F1
#
_cell.length_a   1.000
_cell.length_b   1.000
_cell.length_c   1.000
_cell.angle_alpha   90.00
_cell.angle_beta   90.00
_cell.angle_gamma   90.00
#
_symmetry.space_group_name_H-M   'P 1'
#
loop_
_entity.id
_entity.type
_entity.pdbx_description
1 polymer ?
#
loop_
_entity_poly.entity_id
_entity_poly.type
_entity_poly.pdbx_seq_one_letter_code
_entity_poly.pdbx_strand_id
1 'polypeptide(L)'
;MMRCGRWHGFFLLIIGVVFTLTACIPGQLQTVRNVRVRLYVSGNEPFTHLAAEFPDGRVIPVSTASPQYEVLWRLQGKRIRILSGKIQQQVTPPALIIEKFELLTVE
;
A
#
# COMPACT_ATOMS: atom_id res chain seq x y z
N MET A 1 20.98 62.07 -10.71
CA MET A 1 19.56 61.68 -10.86
C MET A 1 19.49 60.17 -11.13
N MET A 2 19.29 59.41 -10.04
CA MET A 2 18.84 58.01 -10.02
C MET A 2 17.30 58.01 -10.25
N ARG A 3 16.57 56.99 -10.74
CA ARG A 3 16.71 55.53 -10.73
C ARG A 3 15.63 54.91 -11.66
N CYS A 4 15.87 53.67 -12.09
CA CYS A 4 14.95 52.55 -12.33
C CYS A 4 13.56 52.81 -12.92
N GLY A 5 13.15 52.20 -14.03
CA GLY A 5 13.35 50.80 -14.39
C GLY A 5 11.99 50.08 -14.35
N ARG A 6 11.25 50.17 -15.45
CA ARG A 6 9.90 49.65 -15.68
C ARG A 6 9.90 48.12 -15.82
N TRP A 7 9.37 47.41 -14.82
CA TRP A 7 9.18 45.94 -14.81
C TRP A 7 7.89 45.58 -14.07
N HIS A 8 6.72 45.70 -14.70
CA HIS A 8 5.41 45.32 -14.10
C HIS A 8 4.45 44.77 -15.18
N GLY A 9 4.92 43.86 -16.04
CA GLY A 9 4.09 43.29 -17.11
C GLY A 9 4.17 41.78 -17.28
N PHE A 10 5.24 41.13 -16.83
CA PHE A 10 5.50 39.71 -17.12
C PHE A 10 5.19 38.76 -15.96
N PHE A 11 4.92 39.29 -14.76
CA PHE A 11 4.87 38.48 -13.54
C PHE A 11 3.49 37.85 -13.26
N LEU A 12 2.44 38.29 -13.96
CA LEU A 12 1.06 37.85 -13.71
C LEU A 12 0.58 36.68 -14.57
N LEU A 13 1.33 36.29 -15.61
CA LEU A 13 0.91 35.22 -16.53
C LEU A 13 1.47 33.84 -16.16
N ILE A 14 2.53 33.78 -15.35
CA ILE A 14 3.18 32.52 -14.95
C ILE A 14 2.47 31.87 -13.74
N ILE A 15 1.71 32.64 -12.95
CA ILE A 15 1.03 32.13 -11.75
C ILE A 15 -0.29 31.41 -12.09
N GLY A 16 -0.91 31.71 -13.24
CA GLY A 16 -2.18 31.11 -13.66
C GLY A 16 -2.09 29.72 -14.29
N VAL A 17 -0.93 29.31 -14.83
CA VAL A 17 -0.78 28.05 -15.59
C VAL A 17 -0.23 26.89 -14.75
N VAL A 18 0.30 27.16 -13.56
CA VAL A 18 0.91 26.13 -12.70
C VAL A 18 -0.11 25.46 -11.77
N PHE A 19 -1.31 26.02 -11.61
CA PHE A 19 -2.28 25.59 -10.60
C PHE A 19 -3.40 24.64 -11.08
N THR A 20 -3.43 24.23 -12.35
CA THR A 20 -4.52 23.40 -12.91
C THR A 20 -4.20 21.91 -13.04
N LEU A 21 -3.05 21.43 -12.54
CA LEU A 21 -2.64 20.00 -12.62
C LEU A 21 -2.58 19.26 -11.27
N THR A 22 -2.97 19.89 -10.17
CA THR A 22 -3.13 19.26 -8.85
C THR A 22 -4.62 18.99 -8.61
N ALA A 23 -5.11 17.81 -8.25
CA ALA A 23 -4.51 16.51 -8.03
C ALA A 23 -5.66 15.50 -8.03
N CYS A 24 -5.81 14.70 -9.09
CA CYS A 24 -6.56 13.45 -8.97
C CYS A 24 -5.59 12.45 -8.33
N ILE A 25 -5.62 12.31 -7.00
CA ILE A 25 -5.07 11.11 -6.34
C ILE A 25 -6.29 10.25 -5.98
N PRO A 26 -6.85 9.47 -6.93
CA PRO A 26 -7.86 8.49 -6.57
C PRO A 26 -7.21 7.46 -5.65
N GLY A 27 -7.90 7.13 -4.56
CA GLY A 27 -7.47 6.14 -3.57
C GLY A 27 -6.94 4.86 -4.23
N GLN A 28 -5.63 4.65 -4.16
CA GLN A 28 -4.99 3.53 -4.82
C GLN A 28 -5.25 2.24 -4.03
N LEU A 29 -6.26 1.50 -4.49
CA LEU A 29 -6.38 0.08 -4.19
C LEU A 29 -5.34 -0.65 -5.06
N GLN A 30 -4.27 -1.15 -4.44
CA GLN A 30 -3.23 -1.85 -5.19
C GLN A 30 -3.56 -3.33 -5.29
N THR A 31 -3.81 -3.82 -6.51
CA THR A 31 -4.07 -5.24 -6.76
C THR A 31 -2.78 -6.04 -6.62
N VAL A 32 -2.82 -7.15 -5.89
CA VAL A 32 -1.69 -8.08 -5.70
C VAL A 32 -2.04 -9.42 -6.34
N ARG A 33 -1.22 -9.87 -7.29
CA ARG A 33 -1.40 -11.16 -7.99
C ARG A 33 -0.07 -11.84 -8.22
N ASN A 34 -0.07 -13.17 -8.06
CA ASN A 34 1.08 -14.04 -8.26
C ASN A 34 2.32 -13.65 -7.44
N VAL A 35 2.12 -13.18 -6.20
CA VAL A 35 3.21 -12.78 -5.31
C VAL A 35 3.42 -13.81 -4.22
N ARG A 36 4.68 -14.19 -3.98
CA ARG A 36 5.05 -15.10 -2.89
C ARG A 36 5.31 -14.30 -1.64
N VAL A 37 4.61 -14.62 -0.54
CA VAL A 37 4.76 -13.94 0.75
C VAL A 37 4.99 -14.95 1.86
N ARG A 38 5.61 -14.50 2.95
CA ARG A 38 5.71 -15.26 4.20
C ARG A 38 4.69 -14.74 5.19
N LEU A 39 3.89 -15.64 5.77
CA LEU A 39 2.93 -15.30 6.82
C LEU A 39 3.62 -15.37 8.19
N TYR A 40 3.31 -14.43 9.06
CA TYR A 40 3.74 -14.45 10.45
C TYR A 40 2.83 -13.57 11.32
N VAL A 41 2.94 -13.75 12.63
CA VAL A 41 2.20 -12.95 13.61
C VAL A 41 3.08 -11.81 14.08
N SER A 42 2.51 -10.62 14.13
CA SER A 42 3.14 -9.38 14.57
C SER A 42 2.32 -8.76 15.70
N GLY A 43 2.99 -8.01 16.59
CA GLY A 43 2.40 -7.39 17.77
C GLY A 43 2.58 -8.22 19.05
N ASN A 44 2.15 -7.63 20.16
CA ASN A 44 2.18 -8.22 21.50
C ASN A 44 0.76 -8.53 21.95
N GLU A 45 0.56 -9.50 22.83
CA GLU A 45 -0.76 -9.77 23.42
C GLU A 45 -1.29 -8.52 24.16
N PRO A 46 -2.59 -8.18 24.04
CA PRO A 46 -3.65 -8.86 23.28
C PRO A 46 -3.78 -8.40 21.80
N PHE A 47 -2.86 -7.55 21.32
CA PHE A 47 -2.92 -6.90 20.00
C PHE A 47 -2.08 -7.61 18.92
N THR A 48 -2.09 -8.93 18.93
CA THR A 48 -1.46 -9.77 17.89
C THR A 48 -2.29 -9.77 16.62
N HIS A 49 -1.64 -9.58 15.47
CA HIS A 49 -2.27 -9.60 14.15
C HIS A 49 -1.43 -10.39 13.15
N LEU A 50 -2.08 -10.91 12.12
CA LEU A 50 -1.40 -11.60 11.03
C LEU A 50 -0.80 -10.56 10.08
N ALA A 51 0.42 -10.81 9.62
CA ALA A 51 1.10 -9.98 8.63
C ALA A 51 1.71 -10.84 7.53
N ALA A 52 1.87 -10.23 6.35
CA ALA A 52 2.53 -10.83 5.21
C ALA A 52 3.82 -10.05 4.89
N GLU A 53 4.95 -10.74 4.88
CA GLU A 53 6.24 -10.22 4.39
C GLU A 53 6.35 -10.50 2.90
N PHE A 54 6.51 -9.43 2.15
CA PHE A 54 6.71 -9.44 0.71
C PHE A 54 8.20 -9.66 0.37
N PRO A 55 8.53 -10.09 -0.86
CA PRO A 55 9.92 -10.30 -1.27
C PRO A 55 10.79 -9.04 -1.26
N ASP A 56 10.16 -7.86 -1.27
CA ASP A 56 10.81 -6.57 -1.16
C ASP A 56 11.06 -6.13 0.29
N GLY A 57 10.79 -7.01 1.27
CA GLY A 57 10.92 -6.75 2.70
C GLY A 57 9.76 -5.93 3.30
N ARG A 58 8.76 -5.52 2.50
CA ARG A 58 7.59 -4.83 3.05
C ARG A 58 6.73 -5.79 3.84
N VAL A 59 6.24 -5.29 4.97
CA VAL A 59 5.36 -6.02 5.88
C VAL A 59 4.02 -5.35 5.87
N ILE A 60 2.98 -6.08 5.51
CA ILE A 60 1.62 -5.54 5.47
C ILE A 60 0.72 -6.40 6.36
N PRO A 61 0.05 -5.81 7.36
CA PRO A 61 -1.00 -6.48 8.13
C PRO A 61 -2.06 -7.09 7.20
N VAL A 62 -2.36 -8.37 7.42
CA VAL A 62 -3.46 -9.05 6.74
C VAL A 62 -4.76 -8.65 7.42
N SER A 63 -5.70 -8.14 6.63
CA SER A 63 -7.01 -7.75 7.13
C SER A 63 -7.82 -8.98 7.52
N THR A 64 -8.52 -8.90 8.66
CA THR A 64 -9.55 -9.87 9.08
C THR A 64 -10.72 -9.97 8.10
N ALA A 65 -10.88 -8.99 7.20
CA ALA A 65 -11.83 -9.04 6.10
C ALA A 65 -11.44 -10.02 4.97
N SER A 66 -10.25 -10.64 5.03
CA SER A 66 -9.85 -11.67 4.07
C SER A 66 -10.78 -12.90 4.20
N PRO A 67 -11.40 -13.39 3.11
CA PRO A 67 -12.34 -14.52 3.17
C PRO A 67 -11.79 -15.78 3.83
N GLN A 68 -10.47 -15.97 3.78
CA GLN A 68 -9.77 -17.14 4.30
C GLN A 68 -8.86 -16.79 5.49
N TYR A 69 -9.17 -15.73 6.25
CA TYR A 69 -8.33 -15.24 7.35
C TYR A 69 -8.00 -16.33 8.38
N GLU A 70 -8.99 -17.10 8.83
CA GLU A 70 -8.80 -18.21 9.78
C GLU A 70 -7.81 -19.27 9.28
N VAL A 71 -7.84 -19.56 7.98
CA VAL A 71 -6.92 -20.52 7.36
C VAL A 71 -5.51 -19.91 7.30
N LEU A 72 -5.41 -18.64 6.88
CA LEU A 72 -4.15 -17.90 6.82
C LEU A 72 -3.49 -17.81 8.21
N TRP A 73 -4.29 -17.63 9.26
CA TRP A 73 -3.82 -17.62 10.65
C TRP A 73 -3.16 -18.95 11.04
N ARG A 74 -3.80 -20.07 10.73
CA ARG A 74 -3.24 -21.42 10.97
C ARG A 74 -1.98 -21.70 10.15
N LEU A 75 -1.79 -20.98 9.04
CA LEU A 75 -0.61 -21.05 8.18
C LEU A 75 0.50 -20.06 8.60
N GLN A 76 0.45 -19.49 9.81
CA GLN A 76 1.54 -18.69 10.33
C GLN A 76 2.89 -19.41 10.22
N GLY A 77 3.93 -18.65 9.85
CA GLY A 77 5.27 -19.17 9.59
C GLY A 77 5.47 -19.83 8.22
N LYS A 78 4.39 -20.09 7.46
CA LYS A 78 4.48 -20.70 6.12
C LYS A 78 4.61 -19.65 5.00
N ARG A 79 5.05 -20.12 3.84
CA ARG A 79 5.09 -19.33 2.60
C ARG A 79 3.87 -19.66 1.76
N ILE A 80 3.26 -18.63 1.18
CA ILE A 80 2.11 -18.76 0.28
C ILE A 80 2.36 -17.96 -0.99
N ARG A 81 1.67 -18.30 -2.07
CA ARG A 81 1.52 -17.48 -3.26
C ARG A 81 0.12 -16.87 -3.27
N ILE A 82 0.04 -15.55 -3.24
CA ILE A 82 -1.21 -14.79 -3.40
C ILE A 82 -1.60 -14.86 -4.88
N LEU A 83 -2.75 -15.45 -5.19
CA LEU A 83 -3.31 -15.51 -6.53
C LEU A 83 -4.20 -14.30 -6.83
N SER A 84 -4.93 -13.82 -5.81
CA SER A 84 -5.70 -12.57 -5.84
C SER A 84 -5.72 -11.92 -4.47
N GLY A 85 -5.43 -10.62 -4.43
CA GLY A 85 -5.52 -9.81 -3.23
C GLY A 85 -5.50 -8.32 -3.54
N LYS A 86 -5.77 -7.51 -2.53
CA LYS A 86 -5.85 -6.06 -2.61
C LYS A 86 -5.19 -5.44 -1.39
N ILE A 87 -4.33 -4.45 -1.60
CA ILE A 87 -3.79 -3.62 -0.53
C ILE A 87 -4.64 -2.35 -0.47
N GLN A 88 -5.25 -2.11 0.68
CA GLN A 88 -5.92 -0.85 0.99
C GLN A 88 -4.89 0.13 1.54
N GLN A 89 -4.43 1.05 0.70
CA GLN A 89 -3.45 2.08 1.08
C GLN A 89 -4.09 3.24 1.86
N GLN A 90 -5.43 3.37 1.83
CA GLN A 90 -6.18 4.43 2.51
C GLN A 90 -6.32 4.21 4.03
N VAL A 91 -5.89 3.05 4.53
CA VAL A 91 -5.87 2.73 5.96
C VAL A 91 -4.41 2.83 6.44
N THR A 92 -4.19 3.41 7.63
CA THR A 92 -2.87 3.46 8.26
C THR A 92 -2.91 2.62 9.55
N PRO A 93 -2.18 1.50 9.64
CA PRO A 93 -1.30 0.91 8.61
C PRO A 93 -2.08 0.32 7.42
N PRO A 94 -1.45 0.19 6.24
CA PRO A 94 -2.09 -0.40 5.06
C PRO A 94 -2.52 -1.84 5.35
N ALA A 95 -3.67 -2.24 4.80
CA ALA A 95 -4.24 -3.56 5.06
C ALA A 95 -4.28 -4.41 3.79
N LEU A 96 -3.78 -5.65 3.88
CA LEU A 96 -3.81 -6.63 2.80
C LEU A 96 -5.03 -7.54 2.94
N ILE A 97 -5.92 -7.50 1.95
CA ILE A 97 -6.99 -8.50 1.79
C ILE A 97 -6.49 -9.57 0.83
N ILE A 98 -6.45 -10.82 1.29
CA ILE A 98 -6.11 -11.99 0.47
C ILE A 98 -7.42 -12.69 0.09
N GLU A 99 -7.77 -12.65 -1.18
CA GLU A 99 -8.99 -13.27 -1.71
C GLU A 99 -8.75 -14.73 -2.12
N LYS A 100 -7.57 -15.02 -2.67
CA LYS A 100 -7.19 -16.36 -3.12
C LYS A 100 -5.69 -16.57 -2.96
N PHE A 101 -5.28 -17.73 -2.46
CA PHE A 101 -3.88 -18.11 -2.31
C PHE A 101 -3.63 -19.59 -2.62
N GLU A 102 -2.36 -19.94 -2.74
CA GLU A 102 -1.83 -21.29 -2.87
C GLU A 102 -0.72 -21.47 -1.81
N LEU A 103 -0.72 -22.60 -1.09
CA LEU A 103 0.33 -22.92 -0.14
C LEU A 103 1.59 -23.36 -0.89
N LEU A 104 2.74 -22.79 -0.53
CA LEU A 104 4.03 -23.22 -1.07
C LEU A 104 4.64 -24.20 -0.08
N THR A 105 4.58 -25.49 -0.41
CA THR A 105 5.34 -26.51 0.31
C THR A 105 6.81 -26.30 -0.02
N VAL A 106 7.61 -25.96 0.98
CA VAL A 106 9.07 -25.99 0.84
C VAL A 106 9.46 -27.42 1.14
N GLU A 107 9.90 -28.14 0.12
CA GLU A 107 10.55 -29.46 0.26
C GLU A 107 11.80 -29.37 1.15
#